data_AF-A0A2V9BDQ8-F1
#
_entry.id   AF-A0A2V9BDQ8-F1
#
_cell.length_a   1.000
_cell.length_b   1.000
_cell.length_c   1.000
_cell.angle_alpha   90.00
_cell.angle_beta   90.00
_cell.angle_gamma   90.00
#
_symmetry.space_group_name_H-M   'P 1'
#
loop_
_entity.id
_entity.type
_entity.pdbx_description
1 polymer ?
#
loop_
_entity_poly.entity_id
_entity_poly.type
_entity_poly.pdbx_seq_one_letter_code
_entity_poly.pdbx_strand_id
1 'polypeptide(L)'
;ITAGSLALWITAYPAGSGKVDIASGTARLLVNNVCSVFDVFTVPNSFDPAHSLGIFSAIIRSMEIQWSGVTRSVIGFSDPTNKFRGDFYECSAKIAVSATTPSETGHGFHFESDPATSHTDFAQFGTEHNGVFFS
;
A
#
# COMPACT_ATOMS: atom_id res chain seq x y z
N ILE A 1 -13.44 -27.00 -6.63
CA ILE A 1 -13.34 -25.56 -6.29
C ILE A 1 -12.16 -25.44 -5.35
N THR A 2 -10.96 -25.18 -5.87
CA THR A 2 -9.77 -24.97 -5.03
C THR A 2 -9.80 -23.51 -4.58
N ALA A 3 -9.88 -23.31 -3.28
CA ALA A 3 -9.82 -22.00 -2.65
C ALA A 3 -8.55 -21.29 -3.11
N GLY A 4 -8.71 -20.12 -3.74
CA GLY A 4 -7.59 -19.24 -4.03
C GLY A 4 -7.03 -18.71 -2.72
N SER A 5 -5.75 -18.91 -2.48
CA SER A 5 -5.05 -18.37 -1.31
C SER A 5 -4.78 -16.88 -1.55
N LEU A 6 -5.37 -16.01 -0.73
CA LEU A 6 -5.07 -14.58 -0.68
C LEU A 6 -3.79 -14.40 0.15
N ALA A 7 -2.70 -13.93 -0.45
CA ALA A 7 -1.53 -13.47 0.30
C ALA A 7 -1.57 -11.95 0.43
N LEU A 8 -1.85 -11.47 1.66
CA LEU A 8 -1.79 -10.06 2.02
C LEU A 8 -0.48 -9.82 2.78
N TRP A 9 0.44 -9.06 2.19
CA TRP A 9 1.71 -8.71 2.82
C TRP A 9 1.61 -7.30 3.39
N ILE A 10 1.91 -7.15 4.68
CA ILE A 10 1.87 -5.87 5.38
C ILE A 10 3.25 -5.67 6.00
N THR A 11 3.91 -4.56 5.64
CA THR A 11 5.13 -4.12 6.32
C THR A 11 4.79 -2.91 7.18
N ALA A 12 5.30 -2.88 8.41
CA ALA A 12 5.13 -1.72 9.27
C ALA A 12 6.02 -0.58 8.74
N TYR A 13 5.44 0.62 8.60
CA TYR A 13 6.23 1.82 8.35
C TYR A 13 6.59 2.51 9.68
N PRO A 14 7.67 3.30 9.73
CA PRO A 14 8.07 4.03 10.93
C PRO A 14 6.97 4.95 11.47
N ALA A 15 6.86 5.04 12.79
CA ALA A 15 5.93 5.98 13.42
C ALA A 15 6.20 7.42 12.93
N GLY A 16 5.13 8.15 12.59
CA GLY A 16 5.22 9.51 12.06
C GLY A 16 5.43 9.61 10.54
N SER A 17 5.57 8.49 9.83
CA SER A 17 5.59 8.48 8.35
C SER A 17 4.28 8.93 7.72
N GLY A 18 3.15 8.75 8.41
CA GLY A 18 1.84 9.20 7.96
C GLY A 18 1.46 10.57 8.55
N LYS A 19 0.90 11.44 7.71
CA LYS A 19 0.24 12.69 8.12
C LYS A 19 -1.09 12.79 7.40
N VAL A 20 -2.14 13.16 8.12
CA VAL A 20 -3.49 13.35 7.58
C VAL A 20 -4.00 14.70 8.07
N ASP A 21 -4.52 15.51 7.16
CA ASP A 21 -5.22 16.73 7.45
C ASP A 21 -6.59 16.69 6.75
N ILE A 22 -7.59 16.29 7.53
CA ILE A 22 -8.97 16.17 7.07
C ILE A 22 -9.54 17.54 6.69
N ALA A 23 -9.13 18.61 7.36
CA ALA A 23 -9.66 19.95 7.11
C ALA A 23 -9.17 20.51 5.77
N SER A 24 -7.91 20.26 5.42
CA SER A 24 -7.36 20.62 4.11
C SER A 24 -7.64 19.59 3.02
N GLY A 25 -8.20 18.42 3.37
CA GLY A 25 -8.49 17.34 2.42
C GLY A 25 -7.22 16.71 1.84
N THR A 26 -6.19 16.55 2.68
CA THR A 26 -4.89 16.01 2.26
C THR A 26 -4.42 14.89 3.17
N ALA A 27 -3.65 13.97 2.59
CA ALA A 27 -2.89 13.00 3.36
C ALA A 27 -1.53 12.76 2.71
N ARG A 28 -0.56 12.31 3.50
CA ARG A 28 0.78 11.99 3.04
C ARG A 28 1.33 10.78 3.79
N LEU A 29 1.98 9.89 3.05
CA LEU A 29 2.79 8.82 3.59
C LEU A 29 4.21 9.01 3.06
N LEU A 30 5.18 9.20 3.94
CA LEU A 30 6.60 9.26 3.61
C LEU A 30 7.35 8.18 4.38
N VAL A 31 7.92 7.24 3.64
CA VAL A 31 8.65 6.11 4.20
C VAL A 31 10.05 6.09 3.61
N ASN A 32 11.05 5.81 4.45
CA ASN A 32 12.42 5.65 4.02
C ASN A 32 13.01 4.38 4.61
N ASN A 33 13.88 3.72 3.85
CA ASN A 33 14.66 2.55 4.29
C ASN A 33 13.82 1.43 4.91
N VAL A 34 12.78 0.97 4.20
CA VAL A 34 12.09 -0.27 4.57
C VAL A 34 12.89 -1.44 4.02
N CYS A 35 13.66 -2.10 4.89
CA CYS A 35 14.61 -3.15 4.52
C CYS A 35 13.99 -4.57 4.44
N SER A 36 12.68 -4.71 4.63
CA SER A 36 11.97 -5.99 4.57
C SER A 36 10.69 -5.84 3.77
N VAL A 37 10.83 -5.79 2.45
CA VAL A 37 9.72 -5.93 1.52
C VAL A 37 9.93 -7.23 0.77
N PHE A 38 8.96 -8.14 0.82
CA PHE A 38 9.05 -9.41 0.12
C PHE A 38 8.83 -9.19 -1.38
N ASP A 39 9.77 -9.61 -2.21
CA ASP A 39 9.72 -9.41 -3.67
C ASP A 39 10.00 -10.72 -4.41
N VAL A 40 9.06 -11.14 -5.25
CA VAL A 40 9.13 -12.41 -5.99
C VAL A 40 9.59 -12.24 -7.45
N PHE A 41 10.22 -11.11 -7.78
CA PHE A 41 10.91 -10.81 -9.04
C PHE A 41 10.09 -11.11 -10.30
N THR A 42 10.21 -12.32 -10.83
CA THR A 42 9.71 -12.73 -12.15
C THR A 42 8.81 -13.96 -12.08
N VAL A 43 8.44 -14.43 -10.88
CA VAL A 43 7.56 -15.60 -10.77
C VAL A 43 6.18 -15.19 -11.31
N PRO A 44 5.69 -15.80 -12.41
CA PRO A 44 4.32 -15.64 -12.84
C PRO A 44 3.47 -16.27 -11.74
N ASN A 45 2.95 -15.41 -10.86
CA ASN A 45 2.27 -15.75 -9.62
C ASN A 45 3.13 -16.44 -8.55
N SER A 46 3.16 -15.85 -7.36
CA SER A 46 3.62 -16.44 -6.10
C SER A 46 2.78 -17.64 -5.62
N PHE A 47 2.05 -18.29 -6.54
CA PHE A 47 0.98 -19.27 -6.31
C PHE A 47 1.33 -20.69 -6.82
N ASP A 48 2.58 -20.96 -7.19
CA ASP A 48 3.03 -22.30 -7.61
C ASP A 48 3.76 -23.05 -6.47
N PRO A 49 3.12 -24.04 -5.81
CA PRO A 49 3.76 -24.84 -4.77
C PRO A 49 4.88 -25.76 -5.29
N ALA A 50 5.00 -25.98 -6.60
CA ALA A 50 6.13 -26.68 -7.21
C ALA A 50 7.39 -25.80 -7.34
N HIS A 51 7.25 -24.48 -7.21
CA HIS A 51 8.34 -23.51 -7.25
C HIS A 51 8.39 -22.72 -5.93
N SER A 52 8.86 -23.37 -4.86
CA SER A 52 8.95 -22.78 -3.52
C SER A 52 9.65 -21.42 -3.56
N LEU A 53 8.96 -20.40 -3.05
CA LEU A 53 9.47 -19.03 -2.98
C LEU A 53 10.68 -18.99 -2.04
N GLY A 54 11.84 -18.57 -2.57
CA GLY A 54 12.99 -18.21 -1.73
C GLY A 54 12.69 -16.97 -0.86
N ILE A 55 13.52 -16.70 0.15
CA ILE A 55 13.46 -15.44 0.89
C ILE A 55 14.17 -14.38 0.04
N PHE A 56 13.38 -13.55 -0.61
CA PHE A 56 13.88 -12.44 -1.41
C PHE A 56 13.37 -11.13 -0.79
N SER A 57 14.32 -10.24 -0.48
CA SER A 57 14.03 -8.94 0.11
C SER A 57 14.32 -7.83 -0.88
N ALA A 58 13.33 -7.01 -1.18
CA ALA A 58 13.53 -5.66 -1.67
C ALA A 58 13.66 -4.67 -0.50
N ILE A 59 14.35 -3.58 -0.79
CA ILE A 59 14.52 -2.42 0.08
C ILE A 59 13.80 -1.27 -0.60
N ILE A 60 12.76 -0.73 0.04
CA ILE A 60 12.22 0.58 -0.34
C ILE A 60 13.17 1.63 0.24
N ARG A 61 13.93 2.28 -0.64
CA ARG A 61 14.83 3.38 -0.26
C ARG A 61 14.01 4.58 0.17
N SER A 62 13.02 4.94 -0.63
CA SER A 62 12.04 5.98 -0.34
C SER A 62 10.71 5.62 -0.98
N MET A 63 9.62 5.97 -0.30
CA MET A 63 8.28 5.97 -0.86
C MET A 63 7.55 7.19 -0.35
N GLU A 64 6.95 7.94 -1.25
CA GLU A 64 6.06 9.05 -0.95
C GLU A 64 4.73 8.86 -1.67
N ILE A 65 3.65 8.88 -0.91
CA ILE A 65 2.29 8.94 -1.44
C ILE A 65 1.65 10.23 -0.93
N GLN A 66 1.10 11.02 -1.84
CA GLN A 66 0.39 12.26 -1.53
C GLN A 66 -1.05 12.17 -2.04
N TRP A 67 -2.02 12.19 -1.13
CA TRP A 67 -3.44 12.30 -1.45
C TRP A 67 -3.87 13.75 -1.41
N SER A 68 -4.58 14.20 -2.45
CA SER A 68 -5.11 15.56 -2.54
C SER A 68 -6.19 15.66 -3.61
N GLY A 69 -6.89 16.80 -3.64
CA GLY A 69 -7.93 17.04 -4.64
C GLY A 69 -9.16 16.17 -4.40
N VAL A 70 -9.73 16.26 -3.20
CA VAL A 70 -10.97 15.54 -2.84
C VAL A 70 -12.06 15.89 -3.85
N THR A 71 -12.62 14.86 -4.48
CA THR A 71 -13.72 14.98 -5.46
C THR A 71 -15.05 14.52 -4.90
N ARG A 72 -15.03 13.64 -3.90
CA ARG A 72 -16.23 13.13 -3.22
C ARG A 72 -15.94 12.83 -1.75
N SER A 73 -16.92 13.16 -0.90
CA SER A 73 -16.88 12.85 0.53
C SER A 73 -18.08 11.99 0.91
N VAL A 74 -17.85 10.91 1.64
CA VAL A 74 -18.86 10.04 2.23
C VAL A 74 -18.70 10.10 3.74
N ILE A 75 -19.53 10.93 4.37
CA ILE A 75 -19.46 11.22 5.82
C ILE A 75 -20.53 10.42 6.54
N GLY A 76 -20.17 9.80 7.66
CA GLY A 76 -21.06 9.02 8.51
C GLY A 76 -21.49 7.69 7.89
N PHE A 77 -20.64 7.07 7.04
CA PHE A 77 -20.92 5.74 6.52
C PHE A 77 -21.05 4.77 7.69
N SER A 78 -22.09 3.94 7.68
CA SER A 78 -22.34 2.97 8.74
C SER A 78 -23.00 1.72 8.17
N ASP A 79 -22.37 0.57 8.39
CA ASP A 79 -22.94 -0.75 8.16
C ASP A 79 -23.44 -1.31 9.51
N PRO A 80 -24.77 -1.38 9.74
CA PRO A 80 -25.32 -1.86 11.01
C PRO A 80 -25.12 -3.36 11.22
N THR A 81 -24.87 -4.13 10.17
CA THR A 81 -24.66 -5.58 10.22
C THR A 81 -23.23 -5.87 10.65
N ASN A 82 -22.25 -5.33 9.93
CA ASN A 82 -20.83 -5.58 10.19
C ASN A 82 -20.23 -4.64 11.26
N LYS A 83 -21.01 -3.65 11.74
CA LYS A 83 -20.62 -2.59 12.69
C LYS A 83 -19.46 -1.71 12.21
N PHE A 84 -19.14 -1.78 10.93
CA PHE A 84 -18.14 -0.95 10.28
C PHE A 84 -18.71 0.45 10.07
N ARG A 85 -17.90 1.48 10.34
CA ARG A 85 -18.29 2.88 10.12
C ARG A 85 -17.06 3.74 9.83
N GLY A 86 -17.26 4.86 9.15
CA GLY A 86 -16.16 5.76 8.83
C GLY A 86 -16.56 6.99 8.01
N ASP A 87 -15.59 7.88 7.87
CA ASP A 87 -15.64 9.05 7.00
C ASP A 87 -14.59 8.90 5.91
N PHE A 88 -15.00 9.01 4.65
CA PHE A 88 -14.15 8.70 3.50
C PHE A 88 -14.10 9.85 2.51
N TYR A 89 -12.91 10.12 1.99
CA TYR A 89 -12.62 11.21 1.06
C TYR A 89 -11.94 10.65 -0.19
N GLU A 90 -12.72 10.49 -1.26
CA GLU A 90 -12.21 10.07 -2.57
C GLU A 90 -11.49 11.25 -3.23
N CYS A 91 -10.33 10.97 -3.81
CA CYS A 91 -9.39 11.96 -4.31
C CYS A 91 -8.44 11.34 -5.34
N SER A 92 -7.38 12.07 -5.68
CA SER A 92 -6.25 11.52 -6.44
C SER A 92 -5.04 11.33 -5.52
N ALA A 93 -4.16 10.41 -5.89
CA ALA A 93 -2.86 10.26 -5.25
C ALA A 93 -1.73 10.40 -6.27
N LYS A 94 -0.61 10.98 -5.83
CA LYS A 94 0.68 10.89 -6.52
C LYS A 94 1.57 9.95 -5.74
N ILE A 95 2.23 9.04 -6.45
CA ILE A 95 3.06 8.00 -5.86
C ILE A 95 4.46 8.12 -6.45
N ALA A 96 5.46 8.26 -5.56
CA ALA A 96 6.88 8.20 -5.89
C ALA A 96 7.52 7.07 -5.08
N VAL A 97 8.24 6.17 -5.72
CA VAL A 97 8.88 5.00 -5.10
C VAL A 97 10.27 4.82 -5.69
N SER A 98 11.25 4.66 -4.80
CA SER A 98 12.58 4.18 -5.07
C SER A 98 12.78 2.84 -4.36
N ALA A 99 13.00 1.78 -5.13
CA ALA A 99 13.18 0.43 -4.62
C ALA A 99 14.42 -0.25 -5.23
N THR A 100 15.01 -1.16 -4.48
CA THR A 100 16.14 -1.96 -4.95
C THR A 100 16.23 -3.28 -4.22
N THR A 101 16.86 -4.29 -4.80
CA THR A 101 17.23 -5.51 -4.07
C THR A 101 18.70 -5.47 -3.67
N PRO A 102 19.09 -6.15 -2.57
CA PRO A 102 20.49 -6.27 -2.18
C PRO A 102 21.37 -6.79 -3.34
N SER A 103 22.56 -6.22 -3.49
CA SER A 103 23.50 -6.55 -4.57
C SER A 103 23.96 -8.01 -4.59
N GLU A 104 23.85 -8.69 -3.44
CA GLU A 104 24.30 -10.06 -3.22
C GLU A 104 23.38 -11.12 -3.83
N THR A 105 22.18 -10.74 -4.30
CA THR A 105 21.19 -11.69 -4.81
C THR A 105 21.43 -12.11 -6.26
N GLY A 106 22.39 -11.50 -6.98
CA GLY A 106 22.68 -11.80 -8.40
C GLY A 106 21.58 -11.41 -9.39
N HIS A 107 20.42 -10.98 -8.89
CA HIS A 107 19.22 -10.58 -9.63
C HIS A 107 18.84 -9.12 -9.34
N GLY A 108 19.85 -8.29 -9.03
CA GLY A 108 19.69 -6.90 -8.63
C GLY A 108 18.81 -6.09 -9.58
N PHE A 109 17.74 -5.48 -9.08
CA PHE A 109 17.08 -4.38 -9.79
C PHE A 109 17.15 -3.08 -8.99
N HIS A 110 17.05 -1.98 -9.72
CA HIS A 110 16.75 -0.67 -9.19
C HIS A 110 15.53 -0.16 -9.93
N PHE A 111 14.51 0.24 -9.18
CA PHE A 111 13.30 0.83 -9.68
C PHE A 111 13.16 2.23 -9.11
N GLU A 112 12.91 3.19 -9.99
CA GLU A 112 12.56 4.56 -9.65
C GLU A 112 11.31 4.90 -10.45
N SER A 113 10.22 5.24 -9.77
CA SER A 113 9.03 5.73 -10.46
C SER A 113 9.25 7.18 -10.92
N ASP A 114 8.71 7.54 -12.08
CA ASP A 114 8.53 8.95 -12.41
C ASP A 114 7.13 9.41 -11.94
N PRO A 115 7.02 10.19 -10.85
CA PRO A 115 5.73 10.65 -10.35
C PRO A 115 4.98 11.54 -11.35
N ALA A 116 5.65 12.14 -12.33
CA ALA A 116 5.00 12.94 -13.38
C ALA A 116 4.19 12.09 -14.35
N THR A 117 4.51 10.80 -14.48
CA THR A 117 3.79 9.83 -15.32
C THR A 117 2.91 8.88 -14.52
N SER A 118 2.88 9.03 -13.19
CA SER A 118 2.03 8.21 -12.34
C SER A 118 0.55 8.43 -12.65
N HIS A 119 -0.19 7.33 -12.82
CA HIS A 119 -1.63 7.32 -13.00
C HIS A 119 -2.29 6.68 -11.80
N THR A 120 -3.33 7.33 -11.27
CA THR A 120 -4.10 6.84 -10.13
C THR A 120 -5.57 6.82 -10.51
N ASP A 121 -6.12 5.62 -10.75
CA ASP A 121 -7.53 5.44 -11.08
C ASP A 121 -8.47 5.71 -9.90
N PHE A 122 -8.02 5.40 -8.69
CA PHE A 122 -8.77 5.61 -7.47
C PHE A 122 -7.83 5.84 -6.30
N ALA A 123 -8.13 6.84 -5.49
CA ALA A 123 -7.49 7.04 -4.20
C ALA A 123 -8.50 7.54 -3.18
N GLN A 124 -8.31 7.11 -1.93
CA GLN A 124 -9.15 7.51 -0.82
C GLN A 124 -8.30 7.55 0.44
N PHE A 125 -8.61 8.51 1.31
CA PHE A 125 -8.18 8.51 2.70
C PHE A 125 -9.39 8.79 3.58
N GLY A 126 -9.28 8.48 4.87
CA GLY A 126 -10.41 8.61 5.76
C GLY A 126 -10.12 8.10 7.17
N THR A 127 -11.16 8.11 7.98
CA THR A 127 -11.18 7.47 9.28
C THR A 127 -12.05 6.23 9.19
N GLU A 128 -11.56 5.13 9.75
CA GLU A 128 -12.34 3.91 9.87
C GLU A 128 -12.43 3.50 11.33
N HIS A 129 -13.57 2.97 11.69
CA HIS A 129 -13.73 2.14 12.85
C HIS A 129 -14.02 0.73 12.36
N ASN A 130 -13.02 -0.13 12.53
CA ASN A 130 -13.12 -1.53 12.14
C ASN A 130 -14.36 -2.19 12.75
N GLY A 131 -15.02 -3.00 11.94
CA GLY A 131 -16.22 -3.74 12.32
C GLY A 131 -15.92 -4.92 13.24
N VAL A 132 -16.85 -5.87 13.31
CA VAL A 132 -16.65 -7.10 14.08
C VAL A 132 -15.73 -8.06 13.30
N PHE A 133 -14.61 -8.48 13.89
CA PHE A 133 -13.64 -9.39 13.24
C PHE A 133 -13.98 -10.89 13.37
N PHE A 134 -14.98 -11.26 14.20
CA PHE A 134 -15.36 -12.65 14.45
C PHE A 134 -16.88 -12.78 14.58
N SER A 135 -17.48 -13.68 13.80
CA SER A 135 -18.85 -14.19 14.01
C SER A 135 -18.79 -15.63 14.50
#